data_AF-A0A2W4MNT9-F1
#
_entry.id   AF-A0A2W4MNT9-F1
#
_cell.length_a   1.000
_cell.length_b   1.000
_cell.length_c   1.000
_cell.angle_alpha   90.00
_cell.angle_beta   90.00
_cell.angle_gamma   90.00
#
_symmetry.space_group_name_H-M   'P 1'
#
loop_
_entity.id
_entity.type
_entity.pdbx_description
1 polymer ?
#
loop_
_entity_poly.entity_id
_entity_poly.type
_entity_poly.pdbx_seq_one_letter_code
_entity_poly.pdbx_strand_id
1 'polypeptide(L)'
;METLSTIAMLVAVVAAIRGTWSPCGVSMLSSITPLTESGRGNRYWRTVAWFVLGTLIGGSALGLVAAGGAWVVARIGFSTQAALTAGLVGALVTLISDLGPGGWRLPSNPRQVNRTWLDRYRSWVYGIGFGAQLGVGVATFVMSATVYLMVVLTSLTGRPLFAFLTIVVFGFIRGLAILPGARVKTPVQLVELHQRIERYRPHSRALAVATQVVVIGVFLSVLTTPVAGAATGLVLAGVVWAMRKSLRDPAPKVRQVTATVAR
;
A
#
# COMPACT_ATOMS: atom_id res chain seq x y z
N MET A 1 10.97 -7.89 -20.80
CA MET A 1 11.04 -6.65 -19.99
C MET A 1 9.69 -5.93 -19.87
N GLU A 2 8.86 -5.89 -20.90
CA GLU A 2 7.53 -5.26 -20.84
C GLU A 2 6.60 -5.90 -19.79
N THR A 3 6.50 -7.24 -19.77
CA THR A 3 5.70 -7.99 -18.78
C THR A 3 6.06 -7.61 -17.34
N LEU A 4 7.35 -7.51 -17.03
CA LEU A 4 7.83 -7.12 -15.70
C LEU A 4 7.41 -5.69 -15.34
N SER A 5 7.49 -4.77 -16.30
CA SER A 5 7.13 -3.35 -16.09
C SER A 5 5.63 -3.20 -15.84
N THR A 6 4.80 -3.87 -16.64
CA THR A 6 3.33 -3.88 -16.47
C THR A 6 2.93 -4.46 -15.11
N ILE A 7 3.54 -5.59 -14.72
CA ILE A 7 3.27 -6.20 -13.42
C ILE A 7 3.76 -5.32 -12.28
N ALA A 8 4.93 -4.69 -12.38
CA ALA A 8 5.44 -3.79 -11.35
C ALA A 8 4.47 -2.60 -11.12
N MET A 9 3.92 -2.02 -12.20
CA MET A 9 2.93 -0.95 -12.09
C MET A 9 1.61 -1.44 -11.46
N LEU A 10 1.11 -2.61 -11.86
CA LEU A 10 -0.08 -3.23 -11.26
C LEU A 10 0.11 -3.44 -9.75
N VAL A 11 1.24 -4.03 -9.35
CA VAL A 11 1.58 -4.26 -7.93
C VAL A 11 1.68 -2.93 -7.18
N ALA A 12 2.25 -1.88 -7.79
CA ALA A 12 2.33 -0.54 -7.17
C ALA A 12 0.93 0.04 -6.88
N VAL A 13 0.02 -0.04 -7.84
CA VAL A 13 -1.36 0.45 -7.67
C VAL A 13 -2.07 -0.34 -6.57
N VAL A 14 -1.99 -1.67 -6.58
CA VAL A 14 -2.65 -2.53 -5.58
C VAL A 14 -2.06 -2.30 -4.19
N ALA A 15 -0.74 -2.19 -4.07
CA ALA A 15 -0.06 -1.89 -2.81
C ALA A 15 -0.49 -0.53 -2.24
N ALA A 16 -0.60 0.49 -3.10
CA ALA A 16 -1.05 1.83 -2.71
C ALA A 16 -2.49 1.79 -2.17
N ILE A 17 -3.40 1.16 -2.91
CA ILE A 17 -4.81 1.00 -2.53
C ILE A 17 -4.90 0.28 -1.17
N ARG A 18 -4.23 -0.87 -1.03
CA ARG A 18 -4.22 -1.66 0.21
C ARG A 18 -3.70 -0.85 1.41
N GLY A 19 -2.74 0.05 1.19
CA GLY A 19 -2.20 0.96 2.20
C GLY A 19 -3.21 1.92 2.83
N THR A 20 -4.35 2.17 2.17
CA THR A 20 -5.45 3.01 2.69
C THR A 20 -6.03 2.47 4.00
N TRP A 21 -6.09 1.14 4.13
CA TRP A 21 -6.60 0.46 5.32
C TRP A 21 -5.60 0.39 6.48
N SER A 22 -4.45 1.06 6.36
CA SER A 22 -3.51 1.19 7.46
C SER A 22 -4.10 1.99 8.61
N PRO A 23 -3.71 1.70 9.88
CA PRO A 23 -4.12 2.51 11.02
C PRO A 23 -3.81 4.00 10.82
N CYS A 24 -2.71 4.30 10.12
CA CYS A 24 -2.35 5.65 9.75
C CYS A 24 -3.32 6.26 8.73
N GLY A 25 -3.62 5.55 7.63
CA GLY A 25 -4.56 6.03 6.61
C GLY A 25 -5.96 6.31 7.17
N VAL A 26 -6.49 5.38 7.97
CA VAL A 26 -7.78 5.55 8.64
C VAL A 26 -7.74 6.69 9.67
N SER A 27 -6.64 6.81 10.43
CA SER A 27 -6.46 7.94 11.35
C SER A 27 -6.38 9.28 10.64
N MET A 28 -5.81 9.35 9.44
CA MET A 28 -5.75 10.59 8.65
C MET A 28 -7.11 10.96 8.10
N LEU A 29 -7.89 9.97 7.65
CA LEU A 29 -9.27 10.18 7.21
C LEU A 29 -10.21 10.68 8.30
N SER A 30 -9.89 10.43 9.58
CA SER A 30 -10.64 11.02 10.70
C SER A 30 -10.10 12.36 11.16
N SER A 31 -8.82 12.65 10.93
CA SER A 31 -8.17 13.86 11.44
C SER A 31 -8.21 15.03 10.46
N ILE A 32 -8.21 14.73 9.16
CA ILE A 32 -8.20 15.71 8.06
C ILE A 32 -9.51 15.56 7.28
N THR A 33 -10.53 16.29 7.72
CA THR A 33 -11.85 16.38 7.11
C THR A 33 -12.32 17.83 7.14
N PRO A 34 -13.32 18.23 6.32
CA PRO A 34 -13.92 19.55 6.47
C PRO A 34 -14.37 19.87 7.90
N LEU A 35 -14.94 18.89 8.61
CA LEU A 35 -15.37 19.03 10.01
C LEU A 35 -14.21 19.34 10.96
N THR A 36 -13.12 18.58 10.88
CA THR A 36 -11.99 18.73 11.82
C THR A 36 -11.09 19.90 11.47
N GLU A 37 -10.94 20.22 10.18
CA GLU A 37 -10.14 21.34 9.71
C GLU A 37 -10.81 22.68 10.02
N SER A 38 -12.15 22.78 9.86
CA SER A 38 -12.88 24.00 10.22
C SER A 38 -12.82 24.27 11.72
N GLY A 39 -12.91 23.24 12.56
CA GLY A 39 -12.73 23.35 14.00
C GLY A 39 -11.35 23.88 14.42
N ARG A 40 -10.33 23.72 13.57
CA ARG A 40 -8.97 24.26 13.77
C ARG A 40 -8.73 25.58 13.02
N GLY A 41 -9.75 26.17 12.40
CA GLY A 41 -9.63 27.39 11.59
C GLY A 41 -8.88 27.20 10.27
N ASN A 42 -8.70 25.96 9.81
CA ASN A 42 -8.01 25.62 8.57
C ASN A 42 -8.99 25.37 7.42
N ARG A 43 -8.51 25.57 6.18
CA ARG A 43 -9.26 25.20 4.97
C ARG A 43 -8.85 23.79 4.53
N TYR A 44 -9.79 22.85 4.57
CA TYR A 44 -9.58 21.45 4.19
C TYR A 44 -8.74 21.26 2.92
N TRP A 45 -9.08 21.94 1.82
CA TRP A 45 -8.38 21.78 0.54
C TRP A 45 -6.92 22.22 0.57
N ARG A 46 -6.56 23.19 1.43
CA ARG A 46 -5.14 23.56 1.61
C ARG A 46 -4.38 22.44 2.29
N THR A 47 -4.94 21.87 3.35
CA THR A 47 -4.35 20.74 4.07
C THR A 47 -4.21 19.51 3.18
N VAL A 48 -5.22 19.22 2.34
CA VAL A 48 -5.17 18.14 1.34
C VAL A 48 -4.06 18.38 0.32
N ALA A 49 -3.92 19.59 -0.22
CA ALA A 49 -2.85 19.91 -1.17
C ALA A 49 -1.46 19.68 -0.56
N TRP A 50 -1.23 20.13 0.67
CA TRP A 50 0.00 19.88 1.40
C TRP A 50 0.23 18.40 1.72
N PHE A 51 -0.84 17.67 2.02
CA PHE A 51 -0.78 16.23 2.24
C PHE A 51 -0.38 15.46 0.98
N VAL A 52 -1.01 15.76 -0.16
CA VAL A 52 -0.65 15.14 -1.46
C VAL A 52 0.77 15.52 -1.87
N LEU A 53 1.19 16.77 -1.67
CA LEU A 53 2.58 17.17 -1.89
C LEU A 53 3.53 16.36 -1.00
N GLY A 54 3.18 16.19 0.28
CA GLY A 54 3.91 15.33 1.20
C GLY A 54 4.02 13.90 0.67
N THR A 55 2.92 13.28 0.21
CA THR A 55 2.99 11.90 -0.30
C THR A 55 3.82 11.77 -1.58
N LEU A 56 3.85 12.80 -2.43
CA LEU A 56 4.75 12.86 -3.58
C LEU A 56 6.22 12.98 -3.13
N ILE A 57 6.54 13.79 -2.12
CA ILE A 57 7.89 13.89 -1.55
C ILE A 57 8.33 12.55 -0.96
N GLY A 58 7.48 11.93 -0.15
CA GLY A 58 7.76 10.62 0.44
C GLY A 58 7.89 9.50 -0.60
N GLY A 59 7.01 9.50 -1.60
CA GLY A 59 7.07 8.57 -2.72
C GLY A 59 8.33 8.78 -3.57
N SER A 60 8.75 10.02 -3.77
CA SER A 60 10.00 10.35 -4.47
C SER A 60 11.21 9.82 -3.71
N ALA A 61 11.24 9.95 -2.38
CA ALA A 61 12.33 9.42 -1.55
C ALA A 61 12.48 7.90 -1.69
N LEU A 62 11.38 7.13 -1.59
CA LEU A 62 11.42 5.69 -1.84
C LEU A 62 11.71 5.39 -3.32
N GLY A 63 11.20 6.21 -4.24
CA GLY A 63 11.44 6.10 -5.68
C GLY A 63 12.92 6.22 -6.03
N LEU A 64 13.67 7.10 -5.36
CA LEU A 64 15.12 7.21 -5.53
C LEU A 64 15.85 5.94 -5.07
N VAL A 65 15.39 5.30 -4.00
CA VAL A 65 15.94 4.01 -3.55
C VAL A 65 15.71 2.93 -4.61
N ALA A 66 14.50 2.82 -5.17
CA ALA A 66 14.22 1.85 -6.22
C ALA A 66 14.92 2.19 -7.54
N ALA A 67 15.07 3.46 -7.87
CA ALA A 67 15.86 3.90 -9.02
C ALA A 67 17.34 3.52 -8.87
N GLY A 68 17.90 3.65 -7.66
CA GLY A 68 19.23 3.14 -7.33
C GLY A 68 19.32 1.62 -7.49
N GLY A 69 18.33 0.87 -6.99
CA GLY A 69 18.24 -0.58 -7.21
C GLY A 69 18.19 -0.95 -8.69
N ALA A 70 17.37 -0.25 -9.47
CA ALA A 70 17.29 -0.43 -10.92
C ALA A 70 18.60 -0.09 -11.64
N TRP A 71 19.29 0.95 -11.20
CA TRP A 71 20.60 1.31 -11.74
C TRP A 71 21.63 0.20 -11.47
N VAL A 72 21.66 -0.38 -10.27
CA VAL A 72 22.53 -1.51 -9.94
C VAL A 72 22.20 -2.74 -10.80
N VAL A 73 20.92 -3.09 -10.93
CA VAL A 73 20.48 -4.22 -11.78
C VAL A 73 20.91 -4.02 -13.24
N ALA A 74 20.81 -2.79 -13.77
CA ALA A 74 21.27 -2.44 -15.10
C ALA A 74 22.78 -2.60 -15.26
N ARG A 75 23.57 -2.25 -14.23
CA ARG A 75 25.04 -2.38 -14.26
C ARG A 75 25.52 -3.82 -14.15
N ILE A 76 24.81 -4.67 -13.41
CA ILE A 76 25.13 -6.11 -13.34
C ILE A 76 24.75 -6.81 -14.66
N GLY A 77 23.81 -6.26 -15.42
CA GLY A 77 23.40 -6.81 -16.71
C GLY A 77 22.53 -8.06 -16.55
N PHE A 78 21.57 -8.03 -15.62
CA PHE A 78 20.64 -9.15 -15.41
C PHE A 78 19.96 -9.54 -16.73
N SER A 79 19.98 -10.83 -17.05
CA SER A 79 19.15 -11.37 -18.13
C SER A 79 17.67 -11.24 -17.76
N THR A 80 16.79 -11.17 -18.77
CA THR A 80 15.34 -11.13 -18.53
C THR A 80 14.88 -12.34 -17.69
N GLN A 81 15.46 -13.51 -17.94
CA GLN A 81 15.16 -14.73 -17.18
C GLN A 81 15.58 -14.59 -15.72
N ALA A 82 16.79 -14.08 -15.43
CA ALA A 82 17.25 -13.86 -14.07
C ALA A 82 16.35 -12.85 -13.32
N ALA A 83 15.96 -11.76 -13.98
CA ALA A 83 15.04 -10.77 -13.41
C ALA A 83 13.66 -11.36 -13.09
N LEU A 84 13.09 -12.15 -14.00
CA LEU A 84 11.81 -12.83 -13.78
C LEU A 84 11.89 -13.87 -12.65
N THR A 85 12.97 -14.65 -12.59
CA THR A 85 13.20 -15.62 -11.51
C THR A 85 13.34 -14.92 -10.16
N ALA A 86 14.12 -13.84 -10.07
CA ALA A 86 14.23 -13.04 -8.85
C ALA A 86 12.87 -12.43 -8.45
N GLY A 87 12.10 -11.94 -9.43
CA GLY A 87 10.74 -11.43 -9.22
C GLY A 87 9.78 -12.50 -8.71
N LEU A 88 9.88 -13.74 -9.22
CA LEU A 88 9.09 -14.89 -8.78
C LEU A 88 9.40 -15.25 -7.33
N VAL A 89 10.69 -15.32 -6.97
CA VAL A 89 11.12 -15.55 -5.59
C VAL A 89 10.59 -14.44 -4.68
N GLY A 90 10.70 -13.17 -5.09
CA GLY A 90 10.13 -12.04 -4.35
C GLY A 90 8.62 -12.18 -4.15
N ALA A 91 7.88 -12.55 -5.20
CA ALA A 91 6.44 -12.73 -5.13
C ALA A 91 6.04 -13.85 -4.15
N LEU A 92 6.74 -14.99 -4.17
CA LEU A 92 6.56 -16.09 -3.22
C LEU A 92 6.83 -15.65 -1.78
N VAL A 93 7.96 -14.98 -1.52
CA VAL A 93 8.31 -14.49 -0.18
C VAL A 93 7.25 -13.53 0.35
N THR A 94 6.77 -12.61 -0.49
CA THR A 94 5.74 -11.65 -0.09
C THR A 94 4.36 -12.31 0.12
N LEU A 95 4.00 -13.31 -0.69
CA LEU A 95 2.79 -14.09 -0.51
C LEU A 95 2.82 -14.86 0.82
N ILE A 96 3.92 -15.57 1.10
CA ILE A 96 4.11 -16.30 2.36
C ILE A 96 3.98 -15.34 3.54
N SER A 97 4.54 -14.13 3.45
CA SER A 97 4.45 -13.10 4.50
C SER A 97 3.00 -12.65 4.74
N ASP A 98 2.20 -12.47 3.68
CA ASP A 98 0.82 -12.01 3.79
C ASP A 98 -0.16 -13.11 4.24
N LEU A 99 0.17 -14.37 3.94
CA LEU A 99 -0.50 -15.57 4.46
C LEU A 99 -0.18 -15.79 5.94
N GLY A 100 1.06 -15.55 6.35
CA GLY A 100 1.55 -15.64 7.72
C GLY A 100 1.49 -17.03 8.36
N PRO A 101 1.93 -18.11 7.68
CA PRO A 101 2.02 -19.44 8.30
C PRO A 101 2.95 -19.38 9.53
N GLY A 102 2.53 -19.95 10.66
CA GLY A 102 3.30 -19.89 11.91
C GLY A 102 3.49 -18.48 12.48
N GLY A 103 2.76 -17.46 11.98
CA GLY A 103 2.90 -16.07 12.42
C GLY A 103 4.05 -15.31 11.76
N TRP A 104 4.82 -15.92 10.86
CA TRP A 104 5.93 -15.27 10.17
C TRP A 104 5.48 -14.15 9.25
N ARG A 105 6.19 -13.01 9.28
CA ARG A 105 5.94 -11.84 8.43
C ARG A 105 7.23 -11.09 8.15
N LEU A 106 7.30 -10.46 6.98
CA LEU A 106 8.32 -9.45 6.70
C LEU A 106 8.21 -8.28 7.69
N PRO A 107 9.31 -7.54 7.91
CA PRO A 107 9.35 -6.44 8.84
C PRO A 107 8.18 -5.47 8.63
N SER A 108 7.61 -4.98 9.72
CA SER A 108 6.65 -3.89 9.71
C SER A 108 7.13 -2.84 10.70
N ASN A 109 6.91 -1.57 10.38
CA ASN A 109 7.20 -0.48 11.30
C ASN A 109 5.86 -0.02 11.90
N PRO A 110 5.44 -0.51 13.09
CA PRO A 110 4.13 -0.23 13.66
C PRO A 110 4.05 1.18 14.26
N ARG A 111 4.62 2.18 13.58
CA ARG A 111 4.55 3.59 13.96
C ARG A 111 3.35 4.24 13.28
N GLN A 112 2.62 5.01 14.07
CA GLN A 112 1.62 5.95 13.56
C GLN A 112 2.24 7.33 13.43
N VAL A 113 1.62 8.16 12.60
CA VAL A 113 1.96 9.58 12.57
C VAL A 113 1.66 10.20 13.94
N ASN A 114 2.44 11.19 14.36
CA ASN A 114 2.28 11.80 15.67
C ASN A 114 1.06 12.74 15.68
N ARG A 115 -0.02 12.33 16.35
CA ARG A 115 -1.26 13.11 16.45
C ARG A 115 -1.10 14.45 17.15
N THR A 116 -0.11 14.62 18.03
CA THR A 116 0.13 15.90 18.71
C THR A 116 0.52 17.02 17.74
N TRP A 117 0.92 16.68 16.51
CA TRP A 117 1.22 17.66 15.47
C TRP A 117 -0.02 18.42 15.01
N LEU A 118 -1.21 17.82 15.11
CA LEU A 118 -2.48 18.45 14.73
C LEU A 118 -2.80 19.69 15.57
N ASP A 119 -2.39 19.67 16.84
CA ASP A 119 -2.68 20.75 17.80
C ASP A 119 -1.47 21.68 17.99
N ARG A 120 -0.27 21.25 17.58
CA ARG A 120 0.98 22.01 17.74
C ARG A 120 1.38 22.80 16.50
N TYR A 121 1.16 22.26 15.31
CA TYR A 121 1.71 22.80 14.08
C TYR A 121 0.62 23.29 13.11
N ARG A 122 1.03 24.18 12.20
CA ARG A 122 0.19 24.66 11.11
C ARG A 122 -0.18 23.53 10.15
N SER A 123 -1.32 23.69 9.47
CA SER A 123 -1.88 22.71 8.51
C SER A 123 -0.91 22.23 7.44
N TRP A 124 -0.05 23.12 6.94
CA TRP A 124 0.94 22.74 5.95
C TRP A 124 2.04 21.83 6.51
N VAL A 125 2.44 22.00 7.79
CA VAL A 125 3.51 21.22 8.43
C VAL A 125 3.04 19.78 8.63
N TYR A 126 1.90 19.59 9.28
CA TYR A 126 1.39 18.24 9.50
C TYR A 126 0.86 17.63 8.19
N GLY A 127 0.33 18.43 7.26
CA GLY A 127 -0.03 17.97 5.93
C GLY A 127 1.16 17.32 5.22
N ILE A 128 2.25 18.08 5.01
CA ILE A 128 3.47 17.56 4.37
C ILE A 128 4.06 16.40 5.18
N GLY A 129 4.17 16.54 6.51
CA GLY A 129 4.81 15.53 7.36
C GLY A 129 4.08 14.19 7.37
N PHE A 130 2.75 14.21 7.51
CA PHE A 130 1.94 13.00 7.44
C PHE A 130 1.92 12.42 6.03
N GLY A 131 1.80 13.29 5.02
CA GLY A 131 1.90 12.89 3.62
C GLY A 131 3.22 12.17 3.32
N ALA A 132 4.36 12.75 3.69
CA ALA A 132 5.67 12.15 3.46
C ALA A 132 5.82 10.78 4.12
N GLN A 133 5.38 10.63 5.37
CA GLN A 133 5.40 9.35 6.07
C GLN A 133 4.55 8.27 5.35
N LEU A 134 3.37 8.64 4.85
CA LEU A 134 2.53 7.73 4.08
C LEU A 134 3.11 7.45 2.68
N GLY A 135 3.66 8.47 2.01
CA GLY A 135 4.26 8.37 0.69
C GLY A 135 5.44 7.40 0.65
N VAL A 136 6.28 7.40 1.68
CA VAL A 136 7.41 6.45 1.81
C VAL A 136 6.96 4.99 1.87
N GLY A 137 5.72 4.67 2.25
CA GLY A 137 5.21 3.30 2.21
C GLY A 137 5.64 2.41 3.38
N VAL A 138 6.90 2.55 3.82
CA VAL A 138 7.55 1.71 4.84
C VAL A 138 7.87 2.44 6.15
N ALA A 139 7.70 3.76 6.19
CA ALA A 139 7.89 4.57 7.40
C ALA A 139 6.75 4.39 8.43
N THR A 140 5.59 3.92 7.96
CA THR A 140 4.39 3.64 8.75
C THR A 140 4.00 2.17 8.66
N PHE A 141 2.89 1.78 9.29
CA PHE A 141 2.29 0.44 9.15
C PHE A 141 2.24 -0.05 7.70
N VAL A 142 2.94 -1.16 7.46
CA VAL A 142 2.92 -1.89 6.19
C VAL A 142 1.80 -2.92 6.25
N MET A 143 0.77 -2.72 5.43
CA MET A 143 -0.46 -3.53 5.48
C MET A 143 -0.40 -4.83 4.67
N SER A 144 0.55 -4.90 3.74
CA SER A 144 0.83 -6.06 2.91
C SER A 144 2.27 -5.98 2.44
N ALA A 145 2.90 -7.14 2.31
CA ALA A 145 4.22 -7.29 1.75
C ALA A 145 4.31 -6.88 0.26
N THR A 146 3.18 -6.64 -0.42
CA THR A 146 3.13 -6.09 -1.79
C THR A 146 3.90 -4.78 -1.95
N VAL A 147 4.07 -3.97 -0.88
CA VAL A 147 4.92 -2.76 -0.92
C VAL A 147 6.39 -3.13 -1.17
N TYR A 148 6.89 -4.21 -0.55
CA TYR A 148 8.24 -4.71 -0.80
C TYR A 148 8.36 -5.30 -2.20
N LEU A 149 7.34 -6.07 -2.63
CA LEU A 149 7.30 -6.63 -3.98
C LEU A 149 7.36 -5.54 -5.04
N MET A 150 6.61 -4.44 -4.87
CA MET A 150 6.67 -3.28 -5.77
C MET A 150 8.11 -2.78 -5.93
N VAL A 151 8.81 -2.50 -4.83
CA VAL A 151 10.19 -1.98 -4.85
C VAL A 151 11.13 -2.96 -5.57
N VAL A 152 10.99 -4.25 -5.30
CA VAL A 152 11.80 -5.29 -5.95
C VAL A 152 11.52 -5.35 -7.44
N LEU A 153 10.26 -5.44 -7.86
CA LEU A 153 9.89 -5.60 -9.27
C LEU A 153 10.26 -4.36 -10.10
N THR A 154 10.05 -3.15 -9.56
CA THR A 154 10.46 -1.93 -10.25
C THR A 154 11.97 -1.86 -10.39
N SER A 155 12.73 -2.25 -9.36
CA SER A 155 14.20 -2.33 -9.42
C SER A 155 14.67 -3.34 -10.47
N LEU A 156 14.06 -4.54 -10.51
CA LEU A 156 14.42 -5.59 -11.47
C LEU A 156 14.19 -5.21 -12.94
N THR A 157 13.48 -4.11 -13.23
CA THR A 157 13.34 -3.61 -14.60
C THR A 157 14.64 -3.05 -15.18
N GLY A 158 15.65 -2.73 -14.36
CA GLY A 158 16.87 -2.10 -14.83
C GLY A 158 16.67 -0.68 -15.40
N ARG A 159 15.50 -0.05 -15.16
CA ARG A 159 15.14 1.27 -15.71
C ARG A 159 14.91 2.26 -14.57
N PRO A 160 15.94 3.06 -14.18
CA PRO A 160 15.86 3.95 -13.02
C PRO A 160 14.68 4.92 -13.06
N LEU A 161 14.43 5.57 -14.21
CA LEU A 161 13.32 6.51 -14.34
C LEU A 161 11.96 5.82 -14.20
N PHE A 162 11.80 4.62 -14.77
CA PHE A 162 10.57 3.85 -14.61
C PHE A 162 10.34 3.50 -13.14
N ALA A 163 11.37 2.98 -12.45
CA ALA A 163 11.26 2.62 -11.05
C ALA A 163 10.91 3.81 -10.15
N PHE A 164 11.54 4.97 -10.40
CA PHE A 164 11.21 6.22 -9.73
C PHE A 164 9.74 6.60 -9.94
N LEU A 165 9.29 6.71 -11.18
CA LEU A 165 7.94 7.17 -11.52
C LEU A 165 6.87 6.21 -11.00
N THR A 166 7.09 4.90 -11.06
CA THR A 166 6.13 3.91 -10.52
C THR A 166 5.93 4.09 -9.01
N ILE A 167 6.97 4.39 -8.25
CA ILE A 167 6.84 4.61 -6.80
C ILE A 167 6.26 6.01 -6.49
N VAL A 168 6.55 7.02 -7.30
CA VAL A 168 5.87 8.32 -7.19
C VAL A 168 4.36 8.15 -7.42
N VAL A 169 3.94 7.35 -8.41
CA VAL A 169 2.54 7.00 -8.64
C VAL A 169 1.94 6.28 -7.43
N PHE A 170 2.66 5.34 -6.81
CA PHE A 170 2.25 4.73 -5.54
C PHE A 170 2.00 5.78 -4.45
N GLY A 171 2.93 6.71 -4.24
CA GLY A 171 2.79 7.81 -3.28
C GLY A 171 1.61 8.72 -3.60
N PHE A 172 1.40 9.04 -4.87
CA PHE A 172 0.28 9.86 -5.33
C PHE A 172 -1.07 9.18 -5.03
N ILE A 173 -1.24 7.91 -5.40
CA ILE A 173 -2.48 7.14 -5.14
C ILE A 173 -2.77 7.10 -3.63
N ARG A 174 -1.75 6.91 -2.79
CA ARG A 174 -1.91 6.99 -1.34
C ARG A 174 -2.33 8.39 -0.87
N GLY A 175 -1.85 9.45 -1.51
CA GLY A 175 -2.29 10.82 -1.28
C GLY A 175 -3.78 11.03 -1.56
N LEU A 176 -4.28 10.45 -2.66
CA LEU A 176 -5.69 10.53 -3.04
C LEU A 176 -6.62 9.80 -2.08
N ALA A 177 -6.09 8.89 -1.25
CA ALA A 177 -6.88 8.15 -0.27
C ALA A 177 -7.54 9.04 0.79
N ILE A 178 -7.15 10.32 0.90
CA ILE A 178 -7.76 11.32 1.80
C ILE A 178 -9.04 11.93 1.22
N LEU A 179 -9.22 11.91 -0.10
CA LEU A 179 -10.33 12.57 -0.79
C LEU A 179 -11.73 12.08 -0.38
N PRO A 180 -11.96 10.80 -0.03
CA PRO A 180 -13.24 10.36 0.54
C PRO A 180 -13.67 11.16 1.78
N GLY A 181 -12.72 11.70 2.55
CA GLY A 181 -12.98 12.57 3.70
C GLY A 181 -13.60 13.92 3.35
N ALA A 182 -13.55 14.36 2.08
CA ALA A 182 -14.06 15.66 1.63
C ALA A 182 -15.58 15.84 1.85
N ARG A 183 -16.32 14.75 2.02
CA ARG A 183 -17.77 14.78 2.26
C ARG A 183 -18.14 14.82 3.75
N VAL A 184 -17.16 14.67 4.65
CA VAL A 184 -17.38 14.57 6.09
C VAL A 184 -17.48 15.96 6.70
N LYS A 185 -18.72 16.40 6.94
CA LYS A 185 -19.09 17.66 7.60
C LYS A 185 -19.76 17.44 8.95
N THR A 186 -20.15 16.22 9.29
CA THR A 186 -20.78 15.87 10.57
C THR A 186 -20.15 14.61 11.19
N PRO A 187 -20.25 14.42 12.52
CA PRO A 187 -19.75 13.22 13.19
C PRO A 187 -20.39 11.92 12.66
N VAL A 188 -21.68 11.96 12.32
CA VAL A 188 -22.40 10.80 11.76
C VAL A 188 -21.78 10.36 10.43
N GLN A 189 -21.49 11.31 9.52
CA GLN A 189 -20.83 11.03 8.25
C GLN A 189 -19.43 10.46 8.44
N LEU A 190 -18.72 10.86 9.49
CA LEU A 190 -17.42 10.30 9.83
C LEU A 190 -17.53 8.83 10.23
N VAL A 191 -18.51 8.48 11.06
CA VAL A 191 -18.78 7.08 11.45
C VAL A 191 -19.15 6.25 10.23
N GLU A 192 -20.03 6.74 9.38
CA GLU A 192 -20.43 6.06 8.13
C GLU A 192 -19.24 5.81 7.20
N LEU A 193 -18.34 6.78 7.04
CA LEU A 193 -17.13 6.63 6.24
C LEU A 193 -16.23 5.52 6.79
N HIS A 194 -16.00 5.49 8.11
CA HIS A 194 -15.23 4.42 8.74
C HIS A 194 -15.86 3.06 8.53
N GLN A 195 -17.18 2.93 8.75
CA GLN A 195 -17.90 1.68 8.53
C GLN A 195 -17.78 1.21 7.09
N ARG A 196 -17.89 2.13 6.11
CA ARG A 196 -17.72 1.81 4.70
C ARG A 196 -16.31 1.31 4.38
N ILE A 197 -15.28 1.97 4.91
CA ILE A 197 -13.89 1.53 4.73
C ILE A 197 -13.70 0.15 5.35
N GLU A 198 -14.15 -0.07 6.59
CA GLU A 198 -14.04 -1.37 7.26
C GLU A 198 -14.75 -2.49 6.50
N ARG A 199 -15.91 -2.23 5.89
CA ARG A 199 -16.63 -3.21 5.06
C ARG A 199 -15.80 -3.74 3.89
N TYR A 200 -14.95 -2.90 3.30
CA TYR A 200 -14.09 -3.27 2.17
C TYR A 200 -12.72 -3.80 2.60
N ARG A 201 -12.39 -3.80 3.89
CA ARG A 201 -11.10 -4.31 4.40
C ARG A 201 -10.80 -5.74 3.93
N PRO A 202 -11.71 -6.72 4.02
CA PRO A 202 -11.44 -8.08 3.55
C PRO A 202 -11.16 -8.14 2.04
N HIS A 203 -11.91 -7.36 1.25
CA HIS A 203 -11.77 -7.28 -0.20
C HIS A 203 -10.42 -6.68 -0.61
N SER A 204 -9.98 -5.60 0.06
CA SER A 204 -8.67 -4.98 -0.20
C SER A 204 -7.52 -5.96 0.02
N ARG A 205 -7.65 -6.83 1.03
CA ARG A 205 -6.66 -7.87 1.33
C ARG A 205 -6.70 -8.99 0.31
N ALA A 206 -7.89 -9.49 -0.01
CA ALA A 206 -8.07 -10.53 -1.01
C ALA A 206 -7.47 -10.08 -2.35
N LEU A 207 -7.68 -8.81 -2.73
CA LEU A 207 -7.07 -8.22 -3.92
C LEU A 207 -5.54 -8.25 -3.86
N ALA A 208 -4.91 -7.81 -2.75
CA ALA A 208 -3.45 -7.83 -2.62
C ALA A 208 -2.85 -9.24 -2.75
N VAL A 209 -3.47 -10.23 -2.08
CA VAL A 209 -3.04 -11.63 -2.15
C VAL A 209 -3.27 -12.22 -3.54
N ALA A 210 -4.43 -11.95 -4.16
CA ALA A 210 -4.74 -12.39 -5.51
C ALA A 210 -3.73 -11.82 -6.52
N THR A 211 -3.33 -10.55 -6.37
CA THR A 211 -2.29 -9.95 -7.21
C THR A 211 -0.96 -10.69 -7.09
N GLN A 212 -0.53 -11.09 -5.89
CA GLN A 212 0.69 -11.89 -5.71
C GLN A 212 0.59 -13.26 -6.41
N VAL A 213 -0.56 -13.93 -6.29
CA VAL A 213 -0.82 -15.21 -6.98
C VAL A 213 -0.77 -15.04 -8.50
N VAL A 214 -1.38 -13.97 -9.03
CA VAL A 214 -1.32 -13.65 -10.47
C VAL A 214 0.11 -13.37 -10.92
N VAL A 215 0.89 -12.60 -10.16
CA VAL A 215 2.31 -12.35 -10.47
C VAL A 215 3.08 -13.67 -10.59
N ILE A 216 2.92 -14.56 -9.61
CA ILE A 216 3.57 -15.88 -9.61
C ILE A 216 3.15 -16.69 -10.85
N GLY A 217 1.85 -16.77 -11.13
CA GLY A 217 1.32 -17.49 -12.27
C GLY A 217 1.87 -16.95 -13.60
N VAL A 218 1.87 -15.63 -13.80
CA VAL A 218 2.39 -15.01 -15.02
C VAL A 218 3.89 -15.23 -15.18
N PHE A 219 4.68 -15.05 -14.12
CA PHE A 219 6.12 -15.28 -14.21
C PHE A 219 6.46 -16.74 -14.50
N LEU A 220 5.77 -17.69 -13.86
CA LEU A 220 5.93 -19.10 -14.19
C LEU A 220 5.52 -19.41 -15.64
N SER A 221 4.41 -18.85 -16.13
CA SER A 221 3.99 -19.02 -17.52
C SER A 221 5.07 -18.57 -18.53
N VAL A 222 5.77 -17.47 -18.22
CA VAL A 222 6.83 -16.93 -19.08
C VAL A 222 8.13 -17.73 -18.95
N LEU A 223 8.44 -18.23 -17.75
CA LEU A 223 9.69 -18.97 -17.48
C LEU A 223 9.64 -20.44 -17.91
N THR A 224 8.45 -21.05 -17.94
CA THR A 224 8.26 -22.46 -18.27
C THR A 224 7.22 -22.65 -19.37
N THR A 225 5.95 -22.84 -19.02
CA THR A 225 4.84 -22.98 -19.96
C THR A 225 3.56 -22.34 -19.41
N PRO A 226 2.64 -21.88 -20.28
CA PRO A 226 1.36 -21.32 -19.84
C PRO A 226 0.54 -22.26 -18.96
N VAL A 227 0.60 -23.57 -19.22
CA VAL A 227 -0.12 -24.60 -18.45
C VAL A 227 0.45 -24.70 -17.04
N ALA A 228 1.78 -24.70 -16.89
CA ALA A 228 2.42 -24.77 -15.57
C ALA A 228 2.10 -23.53 -14.72
N GLY A 229 2.11 -22.33 -15.33
CA GLY A 229 1.74 -21.09 -14.64
C GLY A 229 0.26 -21.06 -14.24
N ALA A 230 -0.64 -21.48 -15.12
CA ALA A 230 -2.08 -21.57 -14.83
C ALA A 230 -2.38 -22.59 -13.71
N ALA A 231 -1.80 -23.79 -13.78
CA ALA A 231 -1.96 -24.82 -12.77
C ALA A 231 -1.46 -24.34 -11.40
N THR A 232 -0.29 -23.71 -11.36
CA THR A 232 0.27 -23.17 -10.11
C THR A 232 -0.60 -22.05 -9.55
N GLY A 233 -1.11 -21.15 -10.40
CA GLY A 233 -2.04 -20.09 -10.00
C GLY A 233 -3.32 -20.66 -9.36
N LEU A 234 -3.90 -21.71 -9.95
CA LEU A 234 -5.08 -22.39 -9.40
C LEU A 234 -4.79 -23.05 -8.05
N VAL A 235 -3.66 -23.75 -7.92
CA VAL A 235 -3.24 -24.37 -6.66
C VAL A 235 -3.06 -23.31 -5.57
N LEU A 236 -2.34 -22.23 -5.87
CA LEU A 236 -2.13 -21.14 -4.91
C LEU A 236 -3.44 -20.44 -4.54
N ALA A 237 -4.35 -20.23 -5.49
CA ALA A 237 -5.68 -19.70 -5.21
C ALA A 237 -6.47 -20.61 -4.25
N GLY A 238 -6.38 -21.93 -4.43
CA GLY A 238 -6.94 -22.94 -3.53
C GLY A 238 -6.35 -22.87 -2.12
N VAL A 239 -5.01 -22.74 -2.01
CA VAL A 239 -4.31 -22.57 -0.72
C VAL A 239 -4.76 -21.28 -0.03
N VAL A 240 -4.78 -20.15 -0.74
CA VAL A 240 -5.26 -18.86 -0.22
C VAL A 240 -6.69 -18.97 0.28
N TRP A 241 -7.57 -19.64 -0.49
CA TRP A 241 -8.95 -19.87 -0.11
C TRP A 241 -9.07 -20.73 1.15
N ALA A 242 -8.29 -21.80 1.27
CA ALA A 242 -8.24 -22.64 2.45
C ALA A 242 -7.74 -21.86 3.68
N MET A 243 -6.71 -21.02 3.50
CA MET A 243 -6.12 -20.19 4.56
C MET A 243 -6.91 -18.92 4.87
N ARG A 244 -8.03 -18.64 4.19
CA ARG A 244 -8.76 -17.37 4.31
C ARG A 244 -9.18 -16.99 5.74
N LYS A 245 -9.39 -17.98 6.62
CA LYS A 245 -9.73 -17.76 8.03
C LYS A 245 -8.49 -17.44 8.89
N SER A 246 -7.32 -17.93 8.48
CA SER A 246 -6.03 -17.70 9.14
C SER A 246 -5.38 -16.38 8.74
N LEU A 247 -5.88 -15.76 7.68
CA LEU A 247 -5.52 -14.42 7.27
C LEU A 247 -5.79 -13.41 8.41
N ARG A 248 -4.75 -13.08 9.21
CA ARG A 248 -4.80 -12.01 10.23
C ARG A 248 -4.36 -10.65 9.67
N ASP A 249 -5.07 -9.57 9.94
CA ASP A 249 -4.64 -8.22 9.53
C ASP A 249 -3.53 -7.76 10.49
N PRO A 250 -2.39 -7.20 10.02
CA PRO A 250 -1.40 -6.60 10.92
C PRO A 250 -1.94 -5.41 11.72
N ALA A 251 -3.00 -4.76 11.23
CA ALA A 251 -3.65 -3.69 11.96
C ALA A 251 -4.49 -4.23 13.13
N PRO A 252 -4.44 -3.58 14.32
CA PRO A 252 -5.39 -3.86 15.38
C PRO A 252 -6.81 -3.59 14.87
N LYS A 253 -7.75 -4.51 15.18
CA LYS A 253 -9.17 -4.30 14.86
C LYS A 253 -9.63 -3.04 15.59
N VAL A 254 -10.24 -2.11 14.87
CA VAL A 254 -10.98 -1.01 15.50
C VAL A 254 -12.10 -1.67 16.31
N ARG A 255 -12.10 -1.51 17.64
CA ARG A 255 -13.26 -1.94 18.44
C ARG A 255 -14.47 -1.21 17.88
N GLN A 256 -15.43 -1.95 17.34
CA GLN A 256 -16.73 -1.40 17.08
C GLN A 256 -17.28 -0.95 18.43
N VAL A 257 -17.35 0.36 18.64
CA VAL A 257 -18.14 0.90 19.73
C VAL A 257 -19.56 0.55 19.33
N THR A 258 -20.14 -0.48 19.95
CA THR A 258 -21.57 -0.74 19.90
C THR A 258 -22.22 0.55 20.38
N ALA A 259 -22.80 1.29 19.45
CA ALA A 259 -23.62 2.42 19.75
C ALA A 259 -24.90 1.89 20.40
N THR A 260 -24.83 1.53 21.68
CA THR A 260 -25.98 1.52 22.57
C THR A 260 -26.32 2.98 22.83
N VAL A 261 -26.79 3.68 21.80
CA VAL A 261 -27.53 4.92 21.99
C VAL A 261 -28.87 4.44 22.53
N ALA A 262 -28.97 4.44 23.86
CA ALA A 262 -30.23 4.29 24.55
C ALA A 262 -31.21 5.32 23.96
N ARG A 263 -32.32 4.81 23.43
CA ARG A 263 -33.50 5.61 23.09
C ARG A 263 -34.16 6.08 24.37
#